data_AF-A0A2D4JY37-F1
#
_entry.id   AF-A0A2D4JY37-F1
#
_cell.length_a   1.000
_cell.length_b   1.000
_cell.length_c   1.000
_cell.angle_alpha   90.00
_cell.angle_beta   90.00
_cell.angle_gamma   90.00
#
_symmetry.space_group_name_H-M   'P 1'
#
loop_
_entity.id
_entity.type
_entity.pdbx_description
1 polymer ?
#
loop_
_entity_poly.entity_id
_entity_poly.type
_entity_poly.pdbx_seq_one_letter_code
_entity_poly.pdbx_strand_id
1 'polypeptide(L)'
;MKAKRKEAELRQVQSQAHGLQMRLKYSQSDLEQTKTRHLALNLQEKSKLESELANFGPRINDIKHIIQGREREMKELKEKMNQVEDEVFEEFCREIGVRNIREFEEEKVKRQNEIAKKRLEFENQKTRLGIQLDFEKNQLKEDQDKVHMWEQTVKKDEAEIEKLKKEEQRHMKIIDETMAQLQDLKNQHLAKKSEVNDKNHEMEEIRKKLGGANKEMTHLQKEVTAIETKLEQKRS
;
A
#
# COMPACT_ATOMS: atom_id res chain seq x y z
N MET A 1 79.79 -49.75 20.81
CA MET A 1 78.51 -49.26 20.22
C MET A 1 77.40 -50.32 20.18
N LYS A 2 77.64 -51.56 19.71
CA LYS A 2 76.60 -52.61 19.59
C LYS A 2 76.01 -53.10 20.94
N ALA A 3 76.81 -53.20 22.00
CA ALA A 3 76.33 -53.68 23.30
C ALA A 3 75.35 -52.69 23.99
N LYS A 4 75.65 -51.38 23.96
CA LYS A 4 74.77 -50.34 24.52
C LYS A 4 73.41 -50.24 23.80
N ARG A 5 73.36 -50.50 22.48
CA ARG A 5 72.09 -50.54 21.73
C ARG A 5 71.22 -51.74 22.13
N LYS A 6 71.81 -52.93 22.27
CA LYS A 6 71.10 -54.12 22.74
C LYS A 6 70.57 -53.97 24.18
N GLU A 7 71.30 -53.26 25.04
CA GLU A 7 70.85 -52.96 26.40
C GLU A 7 69.64 -52.01 26.43
N ALA A 8 69.61 -51.00 25.55
CA ALA A 8 68.47 -50.10 25.42
C ALA A 8 67.22 -50.82 24.88
N GLU A 9 67.37 -51.67 23.87
CA GLU A 9 66.29 -52.52 23.34
C GLU A 9 65.75 -53.50 24.40
N LEU A 10 66.63 -54.11 25.20
CA LEU A 10 66.22 -54.98 26.30
C LEU A 10 65.41 -54.23 27.37
N ARG A 11 65.85 -53.02 27.76
CA ARG A 11 65.10 -52.16 28.70
C ARG A 11 63.74 -51.76 28.14
N GLN A 12 63.64 -51.48 26.84
CA GLN A 12 62.38 -51.18 26.18
C GLN A 12 61.41 -52.38 26.20
N VAL A 13 61.90 -53.57 25.85
CA VAL A 13 61.08 -54.80 25.89
C VAL A 13 60.68 -55.16 27.33
N GLN A 14 61.56 -54.98 28.31
CA GLN A 14 61.23 -55.17 29.72
C GLN A 14 60.15 -54.20 30.20
N SER A 15 60.22 -52.92 29.80
CA SER A 15 59.19 -51.93 30.09
C SER A 15 57.84 -52.31 29.46
N GLN A 16 57.86 -52.77 28.20
CA GLN A 16 56.66 -53.24 27.50
C GLN A 16 56.06 -54.49 28.16
N ALA A 17 56.89 -55.48 28.52
CA ALA A 17 56.45 -56.68 29.22
C ALA A 17 55.84 -56.35 30.58
N HIS A 18 56.47 -55.44 31.33
CA HIS A 18 55.93 -54.95 32.60
C HIS A 18 54.60 -54.20 32.40
N GLY A 19 54.50 -53.35 31.37
CA GLY A 19 53.25 -52.68 31.01
C GLY A 19 52.12 -53.66 30.64
N LEU A 20 52.42 -54.71 29.88
CA LEU A 20 51.47 -55.77 29.55
C LEU A 20 51.06 -56.57 30.79
N GLN A 21 51.99 -56.89 31.68
CA GLN A 21 51.70 -57.59 32.94
C GLN A 21 50.78 -56.77 33.85
N MET A 22 51.00 -55.45 33.94
CA MET A 22 50.12 -54.56 34.69
C MET A 22 48.73 -54.48 34.07
N ARG A 23 48.62 -54.36 32.75
CA ARG A 23 47.33 -54.41 32.04
C ARG A 23 46.59 -55.73 32.27
N LEU A 24 47.29 -56.86 32.24
CA LEU A 24 46.72 -58.18 32.53
C LEU A 24 46.19 -58.25 33.97
N LYS A 25 46.98 -57.79 34.95
CA LYS A 25 46.57 -57.76 36.36
C LYS A 25 45.30 -56.94 36.57
N TYR A 26 45.23 -55.73 36.00
CA TYR A 26 44.03 -54.90 36.09
C TYR A 26 42.83 -55.55 35.39
N SER A 27 43.03 -56.14 34.20
CA SER A 27 41.95 -56.83 33.48
C SER A 27 41.42 -58.05 34.24
N GLN A 28 42.29 -58.79 34.94
CA GLN A 28 41.89 -59.90 35.80
C GLN A 28 41.10 -59.42 37.03
N SER A 29 41.55 -58.33 37.66
CA SER A 29 40.83 -57.73 38.78
C SER A 29 39.45 -57.22 38.37
N ASP A 30 39.35 -56.58 37.19
CA ASP A 30 38.09 -56.07 36.64
C ASP A 30 37.12 -57.20 36.27
N LEU A 31 37.65 -58.30 35.70
CA LEU A 31 36.87 -59.50 35.41
C LEU A 31 36.29 -60.12 36.70
N GLU A 32 37.10 -60.25 37.75
CA GLU A 32 36.65 -60.77 39.04
C GLU A 32 35.61 -59.86 39.69
N GLN A 33 35.81 -58.54 39.64
CA GLN A 33 34.82 -57.58 40.15
C GLN A 33 33.50 -57.66 39.36
N THR A 34 33.56 -57.82 38.04
CA THR A 34 32.40 -57.99 37.18
C THR A 34 31.63 -59.26 37.50
N LYS A 35 32.33 -60.39 37.65
CA LYS A 35 31.70 -61.69 37.95
C LYS A 35 31.12 -61.76 39.35
N THR A 36 31.83 -61.26 40.35
CA THR A 36 31.43 -61.47 41.75
C THR A 36 30.45 -60.41 42.23
N ARG A 37 30.66 -59.14 41.84
CA ARG A 37 29.85 -58.03 42.34
C ARG A 37 28.74 -57.64 41.37
N HIS A 38 29.10 -57.29 40.14
CA HIS A 38 28.13 -56.75 39.19
C HIS A 38 27.10 -57.80 38.76
N LEU A 39 27.55 -59.02 38.43
CA LEU A 39 26.63 -60.09 38.05
C LEU A 39 25.69 -60.49 39.20
N ALA A 40 26.20 -60.59 40.42
CA ALA A 40 25.38 -60.95 41.58
C ALA A 40 24.30 -59.88 41.87
N LEU A 41 24.66 -58.60 41.83
CA LEU A 41 23.70 -57.50 42.00
C LEU A 41 22.65 -57.51 40.89
N ASN A 42 23.06 -57.69 39.63
CA ASN A 42 22.13 -57.73 38.49
C ASN A 42 21.17 -58.92 38.57
N LEU A 43 21.64 -60.09 39.03
CA LEU A 43 20.78 -61.26 39.23
C LEU A 43 19.77 -61.03 40.36
N GLN A 44 20.19 -60.38 41.44
CA GLN A 44 19.29 -60.01 42.54
C GLN A 44 18.24 -58.99 42.07
N GLU A 45 18.64 -57.97 41.31
CA GLU A 45 17.74 -56.97 40.74
C GLU A 45 16.76 -57.61 39.76
N LYS A 46 17.23 -58.48 38.87
CA LYS A 46 16.38 -59.25 37.95
C LYS A 46 15.31 -60.04 38.72
N SER A 47 15.70 -60.78 39.76
CA SER A 47 14.75 -61.56 40.55
C SER A 47 13.71 -60.68 41.27
N LYS A 48 14.11 -59.51 41.78
CA LYS A 48 13.18 -58.53 42.35
C LYS A 48 12.18 -58.04 41.31
N LEU A 49 12.65 -57.63 40.14
CA LEU A 49 11.81 -57.15 39.03
C LEU A 49 10.86 -58.24 38.53
N GLU A 50 11.30 -59.48 38.43
CA GLU A 50 10.45 -60.61 38.05
C GLU A 50 9.34 -60.85 39.09
N SER A 51 9.65 -60.73 40.38
CA SER A 51 8.65 -60.83 41.45
C SER A 51 7.66 -59.67 41.43
N GLU A 52 8.12 -58.43 41.19
CA GLU A 52 7.24 -57.27 41.04
C GLU A 52 6.32 -57.42 39.82
N LEU A 53 6.87 -57.90 38.69
CA LEU A 53 6.11 -58.16 37.48
C LEU A 53 5.00 -59.18 37.71
N ALA A 54 5.30 -60.27 38.42
CA ALA A 54 4.32 -61.29 38.78
C ALA A 54 3.19 -60.74 39.67
N ASN A 55 3.48 -59.73 40.50
CA ASN A 55 2.49 -59.11 41.39
C ASN A 55 1.56 -58.11 40.67
N PHE A 56 1.97 -57.52 39.54
CA PHE A 56 1.11 -56.58 38.82
C PHE A 56 -0.13 -57.23 38.21
N GLY A 57 -0.03 -58.48 37.72
CA GLY A 57 -1.16 -59.21 37.14
C GLY A 57 -2.35 -59.35 38.11
N PRO A 58 -2.15 -59.95 39.30
CA PRO A 58 -3.17 -60.02 40.34
C PRO A 58 -3.70 -58.64 40.74
N ARG A 59 -2.82 -57.65 40.95
CA ARG A 59 -3.23 -56.30 41.36
C ARG A 59 -4.11 -55.60 40.34
N ILE A 60 -3.83 -55.77 39.04
CA ILE A 60 -4.67 -55.26 37.95
C ILE A 60 -6.05 -55.93 37.98
N ASN A 61 -6.10 -57.25 38.21
CA ASN A 61 -7.37 -57.97 38.29
C ASN A 61 -8.21 -57.52 39.50
N ASP A 62 -7.58 -57.32 40.66
CA ASP A 62 -8.26 -56.80 41.85
C ASP A 62 -8.86 -55.41 41.58
N ILE A 63 -8.07 -54.51 40.97
CA ILE A 63 -8.54 -53.16 40.60
C ILE A 63 -9.69 -53.25 39.59
N LYS A 64 -9.62 -54.13 38.59
CA LYS A 64 -10.72 -54.33 37.63
C LYS A 64 -12.00 -54.80 38.32
N HIS A 65 -11.91 -55.73 39.25
CA HIS A 65 -13.07 -56.19 40.02
C HIS A 65 -13.68 -55.07 40.88
N ILE A 66 -12.84 -54.23 41.49
CA ILE A 66 -13.30 -53.06 42.24
C ILE A 66 -14.02 -52.06 41.32
N ILE A 67 -13.45 -51.76 40.15
CA ILE A 67 -14.07 -50.86 39.16
C ILE A 67 -15.44 -51.40 38.73
N GLN A 68 -15.53 -52.68 38.38
CA GLN A 68 -16.80 -53.31 38.01
C GLN A 68 -17.83 -53.31 39.15
N GLY A 69 -17.38 -53.45 40.41
CA GLY A 69 -18.23 -53.28 41.59
C GLY A 69 -18.80 -51.86 41.66
N ARG A 70 -17.93 -50.85 41.56
CA ARG A 70 -18.32 -49.44 41.59
C ARG A 70 -19.22 -49.04 40.42
N GLU A 71 -19.00 -49.57 39.23
CA GLU A 71 -19.87 -49.35 38.08
C GLU A 71 -21.30 -49.86 38.33
N ARG A 72 -21.44 -51.02 38.98
CA ARG A 72 -22.75 -51.54 39.39
C ARG A 72 -23.40 -50.66 40.44
N GLU A 73 -22.66 -50.29 41.48
CA GLU A 73 -23.17 -49.39 42.53
C GLU A 73 -23.61 -48.03 41.96
N MET A 74 -22.82 -47.44 41.07
CA MET A 74 -23.18 -46.19 40.39
C MET A 74 -24.46 -46.34 39.56
N LYS A 75 -24.62 -47.47 38.87
CA LYS A 75 -25.83 -47.75 38.09
C LYS A 75 -27.06 -47.86 38.99
N GLU A 76 -26.96 -48.60 40.10
CA GLU A 76 -28.04 -48.75 41.08
C GLU A 76 -28.40 -47.41 41.74
N LEU A 77 -27.41 -46.61 42.12
CA LEU A 77 -27.64 -45.28 42.67
C LEU A 77 -28.33 -44.36 41.66
N LYS A 78 -27.91 -44.42 40.39
CA LYS A 78 -28.54 -43.63 39.32
C LYS A 78 -29.98 -44.06 39.06
N GLU A 79 -30.27 -45.36 39.10
CA GLU A 79 -31.64 -45.86 38.99
C GLU A 79 -32.52 -45.40 40.17
N LYS A 80 -32.00 -45.45 41.40
CA LYS A 80 -32.71 -44.92 42.58
C LYS A 80 -32.96 -43.42 42.47
N MET A 81 -31.96 -42.66 42.03
CA MET A 81 -32.09 -41.21 41.82
C MET A 81 -33.19 -40.91 40.78
N ASN A 82 -33.17 -41.61 39.64
CA ASN A 82 -34.19 -41.47 38.61
C ASN A 82 -35.60 -41.80 39.14
N GLN A 83 -35.75 -42.83 39.98
CA GLN A 83 -37.04 -43.18 40.59
C GLN A 83 -37.54 -42.06 41.50
N VAL A 84 -36.67 -41.49 42.33
CA VAL A 84 -37.02 -40.36 43.21
C VAL A 84 -37.40 -39.13 42.37
N GLU A 85 -36.66 -38.83 41.30
CA GLU A 85 -37.02 -37.75 40.37
C GLU A 85 -38.40 -38.00 39.72
N ASP A 86 -38.66 -39.21 39.25
CA ASP A 86 -39.91 -39.55 38.59
C ASP A 86 -41.11 -39.45 39.57
N GLU A 87 -40.92 -39.76 40.87
CA GLU A 87 -41.93 -39.59 41.92
C GLU A 87 -42.16 -38.12 42.27
N VAL A 88 -41.08 -37.37 42.52
CA VAL A 88 -41.16 -35.95 42.92
C VAL A 88 -41.77 -35.08 41.81
N PHE A 89 -41.47 -35.39 40.55
CA PHE A 89 -41.92 -34.62 39.40
C PHE A 89 -43.11 -35.25 38.67
N GLU A 90 -43.77 -36.29 39.21
CA GLU A 90 -44.84 -37.02 38.50
C GLU A 90 -45.97 -36.09 38.03
N GLU A 91 -46.49 -35.26 38.95
CA GLU A 91 -47.60 -34.35 38.69
C GLU A 91 -47.21 -33.29 37.65
N PHE A 92 -46.02 -32.71 37.78
CA PHE A 92 -45.48 -31.74 36.83
C PHE A 92 -45.30 -32.36 35.43
N CYS A 93 -44.68 -33.53 35.33
CA CYS A 93 -44.47 -34.22 34.05
C CYS A 93 -45.79 -34.54 33.36
N ARG A 94 -46.82 -34.94 34.14
CA ARG A 94 -48.17 -35.18 33.64
C ARG A 94 -48.85 -33.91 33.14
N GLU A 95 -48.68 -32.79 33.83
CA GLU A 95 -49.24 -31.48 33.44
C GLU A 95 -48.66 -31.00 32.10
N ILE A 96 -47.34 -31.12 31.91
CA ILE A 96 -46.66 -30.65 30.70
C ILE A 96 -46.60 -31.70 29.57
N GLY A 97 -47.02 -32.94 29.85
CA GLY A 97 -47.10 -34.03 28.86
C GLY A 97 -45.77 -34.69 28.48
N VAL A 98 -44.80 -34.76 29.39
CA VAL A 98 -43.50 -35.45 29.20
C VAL A 98 -43.41 -36.72 30.04
N ARG A 99 -42.56 -37.69 29.65
CA ARG A 99 -42.49 -38.98 30.36
C ARG A 99 -41.74 -38.91 31.69
N ASN A 100 -40.77 -38.01 31.80
CA ASN A 100 -40.00 -37.73 33.00
C ASN A 100 -39.35 -36.34 32.90
N ILE A 101 -38.86 -35.82 34.03
CA ILE A 101 -38.28 -34.48 34.12
C ILE A 101 -37.04 -34.31 33.21
N ARG A 102 -36.29 -35.39 32.98
CA ARG A 102 -35.05 -35.39 32.19
C ARG A 102 -35.31 -35.07 30.73
N GLU A 103 -36.44 -35.49 30.16
CA GLU A 103 -36.84 -35.11 28.79
C GLU A 103 -37.03 -33.60 28.65
N PHE A 104 -37.71 -33.00 29.62
CA PHE A 104 -37.96 -31.56 29.65
C PHE A 104 -36.66 -30.77 29.82
N GLU A 105 -35.78 -31.21 30.72
CA GLU A 105 -34.47 -30.58 30.93
C GLU A 105 -33.59 -30.67 29.69
N GLU A 106 -33.50 -31.85 29.06
CA GLU A 106 -32.73 -32.01 27.82
C GLU A 106 -33.25 -31.10 26.70
N GLU A 107 -34.58 -31.03 26.52
CA GLU A 107 -35.18 -30.17 25.50
C GLU A 107 -34.95 -28.68 25.81
N LYS A 108 -35.12 -28.27 27.08
CA LYS A 108 -34.81 -26.90 27.55
C LYS A 108 -33.36 -26.53 27.30
N VAL A 109 -32.41 -27.41 27.64
CA VAL A 109 -30.98 -27.19 27.45
C VAL A 109 -30.64 -27.10 25.96
N LYS A 110 -31.16 -28.03 25.13
CA LYS A 110 -31.01 -27.98 23.67
C LYS A 110 -31.54 -26.65 23.11
N ARG A 111 -32.76 -26.26 23.49
CA ARG A 111 -33.37 -25.00 23.06
C ARG A 111 -32.59 -23.77 23.51
N GLN A 112 -32.08 -23.74 24.74
CA GLN A 112 -31.24 -22.64 25.22
C GLN A 112 -29.94 -22.54 24.42
N ASN A 113 -29.29 -23.68 24.15
CA ASN A 113 -28.08 -23.73 23.32
C ASN A 113 -28.36 -23.26 21.88
N GLU A 114 -29.48 -23.65 21.29
CA GLU A 114 -29.90 -23.17 19.97
C GLU A 114 -30.17 -21.66 19.95
N ILE A 115 -30.87 -21.14 20.96
CA ILE A 115 -31.11 -19.70 21.10
C ILE A 115 -29.79 -18.94 21.26
N ALA A 116 -28.88 -19.43 22.11
CA ALA A 116 -27.57 -18.83 22.30
C ALA A 116 -26.75 -18.82 21.00
N LYS A 117 -26.74 -19.94 20.27
CA LYS A 117 -26.11 -20.05 18.96
C LYS A 117 -26.71 -19.07 17.96
N LYS A 118 -28.04 -18.98 17.87
CA LYS A 118 -28.73 -18.03 16.99
C LYS A 118 -28.45 -16.58 17.36
N ARG A 119 -28.42 -16.24 18.64
CA ARG A 119 -28.03 -14.91 19.12
C ARG A 119 -26.60 -14.56 18.69
N LEU A 120 -25.66 -15.49 18.84
CA LEU A 120 -24.28 -15.29 18.41
C LEU A 120 -24.19 -15.10 16.89
N GLU A 121 -24.92 -15.90 16.11
CA GLU A 121 -25.03 -15.73 14.65
C GLU A 121 -25.53 -14.33 14.28
N PHE A 122 -26.57 -13.84 14.95
CA PHE A 122 -27.12 -12.50 14.70
C PHE A 122 -26.18 -11.36 15.15
N GLU A 123 -25.49 -11.49 16.28
CA GLU A 123 -24.51 -10.50 16.72
C GLU A 123 -23.32 -10.42 15.74
N ASN A 124 -22.87 -11.55 15.21
CA ASN A 124 -21.85 -11.58 14.15
C ASN A 124 -22.34 -10.87 12.88
N GLN A 125 -23.58 -11.13 12.46
CA GLN A 125 -24.18 -10.46 11.29
C GLN A 125 -24.32 -8.95 11.52
N LYS A 126 -24.79 -8.53 12.69
CA LYS A 126 -24.94 -7.13 13.08
C LYS A 126 -23.59 -6.41 13.09
N THR A 127 -22.56 -7.05 13.63
CA THR A 127 -21.19 -6.50 13.64
C THR A 127 -20.67 -6.33 12.22
N ARG A 128 -20.85 -7.34 11.35
CA ARG A 128 -20.44 -7.27 9.94
C ARG A 128 -21.16 -6.15 9.20
N LEU A 129 -22.48 -6.04 9.36
CA LEU A 129 -23.29 -4.99 8.75
C LEU A 129 -22.92 -3.60 9.30
N GLY A 130 -22.62 -3.50 10.60
CA GLY A 130 -22.15 -2.26 11.21
C GLY A 130 -20.85 -1.76 10.59
N ILE A 131 -19.85 -2.64 10.47
CA ILE A 131 -18.57 -2.31 9.82
C ILE A 131 -18.78 -1.87 8.37
N GLN A 132 -19.63 -2.58 7.62
CA GLN A 132 -19.92 -2.23 6.23
C GLN A 132 -20.62 -0.87 6.13
N LEU A 133 -21.61 -0.62 7.00
CA LEU A 133 -22.32 0.66 7.03
C LEU A 133 -21.38 1.82 7.36
N ASP A 134 -20.47 1.64 8.31
CA ASP A 134 -19.51 2.67 8.71
C ASP A 134 -18.50 2.96 7.59
N PHE A 135 -18.05 1.93 6.86
CA PHE A 135 -17.21 2.09 5.67
C PHE A 135 -17.93 2.91 4.58
N GLU A 136 -19.16 2.53 4.23
CA GLU A 136 -19.96 3.22 3.20
C GLU A 136 -20.27 4.66 3.60
N LYS A 137 -20.56 4.93 4.88
CA LYS A 137 -20.77 6.29 5.39
C LYS A 137 -19.52 7.15 5.25
N ASN A 138 -18.36 6.60 5.58
CA ASN A 138 -17.09 7.33 5.46
C ASN A 138 -16.77 7.61 3.99
N GLN A 139 -16.97 6.63 3.11
CA GLN A 139 -16.76 6.80 1.67
C GLN A 139 -17.70 7.85 1.07
N LEU A 140 -18.99 7.81 1.43
CA LEU A 140 -19.95 8.83 1.01
C LEU A 140 -19.54 10.23 1.46
N LYS A 141 -19.05 10.37 2.69
CA LYS A 141 -18.58 11.65 3.22
C LYS A 141 -17.37 12.18 2.43
N GLU A 142 -16.38 11.33 2.16
CA GLU A 142 -15.22 11.71 1.35
C GLU A 142 -15.62 12.16 -0.07
N ASP A 143 -16.57 11.47 -0.68
CA ASP A 143 -17.04 11.82 -2.02
C ASP A 143 -17.87 13.11 -2.01
N GLN A 144 -18.67 13.36 -0.96
CA GLN A 144 -19.34 14.65 -0.76
C GLN A 144 -18.34 15.80 -0.63
N ASP A 145 -17.27 15.62 0.13
CA ASP A 145 -16.22 16.63 0.30
C ASP A 145 -15.51 16.92 -1.05
N LYS A 146 -15.23 15.88 -1.85
CA LYS A 146 -14.67 16.04 -3.22
C LYS A 146 -15.62 16.80 -4.14
N VAL A 147 -16.90 16.43 -4.16
CA VAL A 147 -17.92 17.10 -4.97
C VAL A 147 -17.99 18.58 -4.60
N HIS A 148 -18.01 18.91 -3.31
CA HIS A 148 -18.02 20.30 -2.86
C HIS A 148 -16.79 21.09 -3.33
N MET A 149 -15.61 20.48 -3.27
CA MET A 149 -14.38 21.09 -3.78
C MET A 149 -14.44 21.34 -5.29
N TRP A 150 -14.96 20.39 -6.07
CA TRP A 150 -15.13 20.55 -7.51
C TRP A 150 -16.16 21.62 -7.85
N GLU A 151 -17.29 21.69 -7.15
CA GLU A 151 -18.30 22.74 -7.33
C GLU A 151 -17.70 24.14 -7.09
N GLN A 152 -16.90 24.30 -6.04
CA GLN A 152 -16.19 25.56 -5.79
C GLN A 152 -15.20 25.91 -6.92
N THR A 153 -14.52 24.91 -7.45
CA THR A 153 -13.53 25.07 -8.52
C THR A 153 -14.21 25.49 -9.82
N VAL A 154 -15.26 24.77 -10.22
CA VAL A 154 -16.10 25.09 -11.40
C VAL A 154 -16.64 26.51 -11.29
N LYS A 155 -17.18 26.90 -10.12
CA LYS A 155 -17.70 28.26 -9.93
C LYS A 155 -16.62 29.34 -10.09
N LYS A 156 -15.39 29.06 -9.64
CA LYS A 156 -14.26 29.99 -9.81
C LYS A 156 -13.86 30.09 -11.28
N ASP A 157 -13.75 28.96 -11.97
CA ASP A 157 -13.37 28.90 -13.37
C ASP A 157 -14.42 29.56 -14.26
N GLU A 158 -15.72 29.38 -13.97
CA GLU A 158 -16.82 30.07 -14.66
C GLU A 158 -16.73 31.59 -14.53
N ALA A 159 -16.43 32.08 -13.31
CA ALA A 159 -16.23 33.51 -13.07
C ALA A 159 -14.99 34.05 -13.81
N GLU A 160 -13.92 33.27 -13.90
CA GLU A 160 -12.71 33.63 -14.65
C GLU A 160 -12.95 33.66 -16.16
N ILE A 161 -13.65 32.66 -16.70
CA ILE A 161 -14.08 32.63 -18.12
C ILE A 161 -14.92 33.86 -18.45
N GLU A 162 -15.88 34.22 -17.60
CA GLU A 162 -16.74 35.39 -17.84
C GLU A 162 -15.93 36.70 -17.83
N LYS A 163 -14.93 36.80 -16.95
CA LYS A 163 -14.01 37.94 -16.93
C LYS A 163 -13.18 38.01 -18.22
N LEU A 164 -12.58 36.90 -18.64
CA LEU A 164 -11.77 36.82 -19.85
C LEU A 164 -12.57 37.14 -21.11
N LYS A 165 -13.83 36.66 -21.21
CA LYS A 165 -14.74 37.02 -22.31
C LYS A 165 -14.99 38.52 -22.42
N LYS A 166 -15.15 39.21 -21.28
CA LYS A 166 -15.32 40.67 -21.26
C LYS A 166 -14.05 41.40 -21.70
N GLU A 167 -12.88 40.91 -21.27
CA GLU A 167 -11.59 41.46 -21.70
C GLU A 167 -11.35 41.24 -23.20
N GLU A 168 -11.65 40.05 -23.72
CA GLU A 168 -11.58 39.72 -25.15
C GLU A 168 -12.48 40.67 -25.98
N GLN A 169 -13.74 40.85 -25.59
CA GLN A 169 -14.66 41.77 -26.27
C GLN A 169 -14.15 43.22 -26.24
N ARG A 170 -13.55 43.65 -25.12
CA ARG A 170 -12.95 44.98 -25.02
C ARG A 170 -11.78 45.13 -25.97
N HIS A 171 -10.90 44.15 -26.05
CA HIS A 171 -9.76 44.16 -26.97
C HIS A 171 -10.20 44.13 -28.43
N MET A 172 -11.24 43.37 -28.76
CA MET A 172 -11.80 43.34 -30.13
C MET A 172 -12.26 44.73 -30.57
N LYS A 173 -12.98 45.46 -29.70
CA LYS A 173 -13.39 46.85 -29.99
C LYS A 173 -12.21 47.78 -30.22
N ILE A 174 -11.16 47.67 -29.40
CA ILE A 174 -9.94 48.48 -29.55
C ILE A 174 -9.25 48.18 -30.89
N ILE A 175 -9.21 46.91 -31.30
CA ILE A 175 -8.66 46.51 -32.60
C ILE A 175 -9.47 47.14 -33.73
N ASP A 176 -10.80 47.03 -33.71
CA ASP A 176 -11.68 47.60 -34.73
C ASP A 176 -11.50 49.13 -34.85
N GLU A 177 -11.47 49.84 -33.72
CA GLU A 177 -11.22 51.28 -33.66
C GLU A 177 -9.84 51.64 -34.24
N THR A 178 -8.79 50.89 -33.87
CA THR A 178 -7.43 51.12 -34.34
C THR A 178 -7.29 50.83 -35.84
N MET A 179 -7.96 49.79 -36.36
CA MET A 179 -7.99 49.49 -37.79
C MET A 179 -8.71 50.59 -38.58
N ALA A 180 -9.84 51.11 -38.06
CA ALA A 180 -10.55 52.22 -38.68
C ALA A 180 -9.68 53.49 -38.75
N GLN A 181 -8.99 53.82 -37.65
CA GLN A 181 -8.04 54.93 -37.61
C GLN A 181 -6.87 54.74 -38.59
N LEU A 182 -6.31 53.52 -38.66
CA LEU A 182 -5.23 53.20 -39.59
C LEU A 182 -5.68 53.37 -41.06
N GLN A 183 -6.90 52.94 -41.38
CA GLN A 183 -7.45 53.07 -42.72
C GLN A 183 -7.69 54.54 -43.10
N ASP A 184 -8.22 55.35 -42.18
CA ASP A 184 -8.37 56.79 -42.39
C ASP A 184 -7.02 57.47 -42.61
N LEU A 185 -6.03 57.17 -41.77
CA LEU A 185 -4.68 57.72 -41.89
C LEU A 185 -4.00 57.31 -43.22
N LYS A 186 -4.25 56.08 -43.69
CA LYS A 186 -3.78 55.60 -45.00
C LYS A 186 -4.43 56.38 -46.15
N ASN A 187 -5.73 56.65 -46.07
CA ASN A 187 -6.43 57.48 -47.05
C ASN A 187 -5.90 58.92 -47.06
N GLN A 188 -5.71 59.53 -45.88
CA GLN A 188 -5.11 60.86 -45.74
C GLN A 188 -3.70 60.92 -46.33
N HIS A 189 -2.87 59.90 -46.06
CA HIS A 189 -1.53 59.81 -46.62
C HIS A 189 -1.55 59.71 -48.15
N LEU A 190 -2.45 58.91 -48.73
CA LEU A 190 -2.61 58.81 -50.18
C LEU A 190 -3.04 60.14 -50.80
N ALA A 191 -4.00 60.84 -50.18
CA ALA A 191 -4.45 62.16 -50.63
C ALA A 191 -3.31 63.19 -50.61
N LYS A 192 -2.59 63.31 -49.49
CA LYS A 192 -1.42 64.21 -49.38
C LYS A 192 -0.31 63.84 -50.36
N LYS A 193 -0.07 62.56 -50.60
CA LYS A 193 0.92 62.11 -51.59
C LYS A 193 0.54 62.54 -53.01
N SER A 194 -0.75 62.49 -53.37
CA SER A 194 -1.24 63.02 -54.64
C SER A 194 -1.01 64.53 -54.73
N GLU A 195 -1.40 65.28 -53.70
CA GLU A 195 -1.23 66.73 -53.67
C GLU A 195 0.25 67.15 -53.80
N VAL A 196 1.17 66.45 -53.13
CA VAL A 196 2.62 66.66 -53.27
C VAL A 196 3.09 66.38 -54.71
N ASN A 197 2.59 65.31 -55.34
CA ASN A 197 2.93 65.00 -56.73
C ASN A 197 2.43 66.09 -57.69
N ASP A 198 1.20 66.55 -57.50
CA ASP A 198 0.61 67.62 -58.32
C ASP A 198 1.41 68.93 -58.17
N LYS A 199 1.76 69.30 -56.93
CA LYS A 199 2.60 70.47 -56.67
C LYS A 199 4.01 70.33 -57.23
N ASN A 200 4.61 69.15 -57.18
CA ASN A 200 5.91 68.91 -57.83
C ASN A 200 5.81 69.06 -59.35
N HIS A 201 4.73 68.60 -59.98
CA HIS A 201 4.51 68.79 -61.41
C HIS A 201 4.33 70.27 -61.78
N GLU A 202 3.52 71.02 -61.02
CA GLU A 202 3.40 72.48 -61.16
C GLU A 202 4.77 73.17 -61.02
N MET A 203 5.57 72.77 -60.03
CA MET A 203 6.90 73.35 -59.78
C MET A 203 7.85 73.10 -60.96
N GLU A 204 7.81 71.91 -61.56
CA GLU A 204 8.62 71.57 -62.73
C GLU A 204 8.18 72.37 -63.97
N GLU A 205 6.88 72.57 -64.18
CA GLU A 205 6.35 73.44 -65.24
C GLU A 205 6.77 74.91 -65.04
N ILE A 206 6.74 75.42 -63.80
CA ILE A 206 7.24 76.75 -63.48
C ILE A 206 8.76 76.85 -63.75
N ARG A 207 9.55 75.85 -63.34
CA ARG A 207 10.99 75.80 -63.61
C ARG A 207 11.28 75.81 -65.12
N LYS A 208 10.50 75.07 -65.91
CA LYS A 208 10.60 75.04 -67.37
C LYS A 208 10.28 76.40 -67.99
N LYS A 209 9.22 77.07 -67.54
CA LYS A 209 8.87 78.44 -67.96
C LYS A 209 9.96 79.45 -67.57
N LEU A 210 10.47 79.39 -66.34
CA LEU A 210 11.56 80.24 -65.87
C LEU A 210 12.84 80.01 -66.69
N GLY A 211 13.16 78.75 -67.00
CA GLY A 211 14.26 78.38 -67.89
C GLY A 211 14.08 78.94 -69.30
N GLY A 212 12.85 78.97 -69.82
CA GLY A 212 12.49 79.65 -71.07
C GLY A 212 12.70 81.16 -71.00
N ALA A 213 12.14 81.81 -69.98
CA ALA A 213 12.26 83.25 -69.76
C ALA A 213 13.73 83.69 -69.57
N ASN A 214 14.55 82.92 -68.87
CA ASN A 214 15.99 83.19 -68.75
C ASN A 214 16.72 83.09 -70.11
N LYS A 215 16.33 82.14 -70.97
CA LYS A 215 16.88 82.07 -72.34
C LYS A 215 16.47 83.28 -73.18
N GLU A 216 15.21 83.71 -73.08
CA GLU A 216 14.74 84.94 -73.73
C GLU A 216 15.44 86.18 -73.17
N MET A 217 15.59 86.31 -71.85
CA MET A 217 16.30 87.40 -71.21
C MET A 217 17.76 87.45 -71.66
N THR A 218 18.46 86.31 -71.69
CA THR A 218 19.84 86.25 -72.21
C THR A 218 19.93 86.56 -73.71
N HIS A 219 18.91 86.22 -74.50
CA HIS A 219 18.84 86.63 -75.90
C HIS A 219 18.64 88.14 -76.04
N LEU A 220 17.65 88.71 -75.35
CA LEU A 220 17.37 90.16 -75.36
C LEU A 220 18.57 90.95 -74.84
N GLN A 221 19.25 90.46 -73.81
CA GLN A 221 20.45 91.12 -73.29
C GLN A 221 21.58 91.13 -74.32
N LYS A 222 21.79 90.04 -75.07
CA LYS A 222 22.72 90.03 -76.21
C LYS A 222 22.32 91.02 -77.29
N GLU A 223 21.03 91.15 -77.60
CA GLU A 223 20.52 92.15 -78.55
C GLU A 223 20.76 93.58 -78.06
N VAL A 224 20.48 93.86 -76.79
CA VAL A 224 20.76 95.15 -76.15
C VAL A 224 22.24 95.46 -76.23
N THR A 225 23.13 94.54 -75.84
CA THR A 225 24.58 94.74 -75.97
C THR A 225 25.00 94.98 -77.41
N ALA A 226 24.39 94.28 -78.39
CA ALA A 226 24.66 94.52 -79.80
C ALA A 226 24.19 95.90 -80.28
N ILE A 227 23.05 96.40 -79.78
CA ILE A 227 22.53 97.74 -80.05
C ILE A 227 23.40 98.80 -79.37
N GLU A 228 23.80 98.62 -78.12
CA GLU A 228 24.73 99.48 -77.39
C GLU A 228 26.07 99.57 -78.12
N THR A 229 26.61 98.44 -78.58
CA THR A 229 27.85 98.42 -79.39
C THR A 229 27.69 99.21 -80.70
N LYS A 230 26.53 99.11 -81.37
CA LYS A 230 26.21 99.91 -82.57
C LYS A 230 26.07 101.41 -82.26
N LEU A 231 25.54 101.77 -81.09
CA LEU A 231 25.43 103.16 -80.63
C LEU A 231 26.81 103.75 -80.29
N GLU A 232 27.69 102.97 -79.66
CA GLU A 232 29.08 103.34 -79.38
C GLU A 232 29.86 103.57 -80.68
N GLN A 233 29.68 102.70 -81.69
CA GLN A 233 30.27 102.86 -83.03
C GLN A 233 29.76 104.09 -83.78
N LYS A 234 28.63 104.68 -83.40
CA LYS A 234 28.13 105.96 -83.94
C LYS A 234 28.53 107.18 -83.11
N ARG A 235 29.17 106.96 -81.95
CA ARG A 235 29.72 108.01 -81.07
C ARG A 235 31.24 108.21 -81.24
N SER A 236 31.95 107.27 -81.88
CA SER A 236 33.23 107.51 -82.57
C SER A 236 32.98 108.06 -83.97
#